data_AF-A0A672J0D8-F1
#
_entry.id   AF-A0A672J0D8-F1
#
_cell.length_a   1.000
_cell.length_b   1.000
_cell.length_c   1.000
_cell.angle_alpha   90.00
_cell.angle_beta   90.00
_cell.angle_gamma   90.00
#
_symmetry.space_group_name_H-M   'P 1'
#
loop_
_entity.id
_entity.type
_entity.pdbx_description
1 polymer ?
#
loop_
_entity_poly.entity_id
_entity_poly.type
_entity_poly.pdbx_seq_one_letter_code
_entity_poly.pdbx_strand_id
1 'polypeptide(L)'
;IDVSSSLPSQIETCAQTSVSLPTGQPTPPTSPEHGGGGGCPARAPSRKLSRDKAGKKCVDRLSVEYRQRRERNNIAVRKSRDKAKRRNLEMQQKLIELSADNERLHKTIEQLSRELSGLRDFFKQVPGASFPASAATESR
;
A
#
# COMPACT_ATOMS: atom_id res chain seq x y z
N ILE A 1 27.35 -7.71 -10.79
CA ILE A 1 26.83 -6.95 -9.62
C ILE A 1 25.38 -6.67 -9.93
N ASP A 2 24.51 -7.14 -9.04
CA ASP A 2 23.11 -7.50 -9.26
C ASP A 2 22.21 -6.32 -9.70
N VAL A 3 21.46 -6.48 -10.81
CA VAL A 3 20.58 -5.46 -11.40
C VAL A 3 19.14 -5.54 -10.85
N SER A 4 18.92 -6.16 -9.70
CA SER A 4 17.58 -6.34 -9.10
C SER A 4 17.14 -5.19 -8.18
N SER A 5 17.79 -4.02 -8.22
CA SER A 5 17.52 -2.90 -7.30
C SER A 5 16.71 -1.74 -7.92
N SER A 6 16.12 -1.93 -9.10
CA SER A 6 15.22 -0.96 -9.72
C SER A 6 13.87 -0.92 -8.98
N LEU A 7 13.40 0.26 -8.56
CA LEU A 7 12.08 0.46 -7.93
C LEU A 7 10.93 -0.24 -8.69
N PRO A 8 10.86 -0.17 -10.03
CA PRO A 8 9.95 -0.97 -10.85
C PRO A 8 9.97 -2.48 -10.56
N SER A 9 11.15 -3.08 -10.41
CA SER A 9 11.31 -4.51 -10.12
C SER A 9 10.83 -4.88 -8.71
N GLN A 10 10.99 -3.97 -7.74
CA GLN A 10 10.45 -4.17 -6.38
C GLN A 10 8.91 -4.13 -6.38
N ILE A 11 8.30 -3.22 -7.15
CA ILE A 11 6.85 -3.12 -7.31
C ILE A 11 6.28 -4.40 -7.94
N GLU A 12 6.94 -4.92 -8.97
CA GLU A 12 6.55 -6.16 -9.65
C GLU A 12 6.63 -7.37 -8.73
N THR A 13 7.70 -7.48 -7.94
CA THR A 13 7.87 -8.56 -6.95
C THR A 13 6.81 -8.50 -5.85
N CYS A 14 6.46 -7.31 -5.36
CA CYS A 14 5.39 -7.11 -4.39
C CYS A 14 3.99 -7.41 -4.97
N ALA A 15 3.77 -7.14 -6.26
CA ALA A 15 2.53 -7.48 -6.94
C ALA A 15 2.36 -9.00 -7.08
N GLN A 16 3.43 -9.73 -7.39
CA GLN A 16 3.38 -11.20 -7.53
C GLN A 16 3.12 -11.94 -6.22
N THR A 17 3.49 -11.38 -5.07
CA THR A 17 3.19 -12.00 -3.77
C THR A 17 1.72 -11.87 -3.36
N SER A 18 0.95 -11.01 -4.03
CA SER A 18 -0.43 -10.68 -3.65
C SER A 18 -1.52 -11.54 -4.28
N VAL A 19 -1.19 -12.46 -5.21
CA VAL A 19 -2.17 -13.29 -5.95
C VAL A 19 -2.17 -14.78 -5.60
N SER A 20 -1.31 -15.24 -4.69
CA SER A 20 -1.34 -16.64 -4.21
C SER A 20 -2.07 -16.78 -2.86
N LEU A 21 -3.36 -16.43 -2.85
CA LEU A 21 -4.30 -16.93 -1.84
C LEU A 21 -4.99 -18.16 -2.41
N PRO A 22 -4.68 -19.38 -1.96
CA PRO A 22 -5.55 -20.52 -2.23
C PRO A 22 -6.91 -20.26 -1.58
N THR A 23 -7.89 -19.91 -2.42
CA THR A 23 -9.32 -20.16 -2.16
C THR A 23 -9.49 -21.66 -1.95
N GLY A 24 -9.51 -22.09 -0.69
CA GLY A 24 -9.64 -23.50 -0.35
C GLY A 24 -9.05 -23.79 1.01
N GLN A 25 -9.89 -23.69 2.02
CA GLN A 25 -9.68 -24.22 3.36
C GLN A 25 -9.16 -25.67 3.29
N PRO A 26 -7.97 -26.01 3.84
CA PRO A 26 -7.69 -27.38 4.22
C PRO A 26 -8.21 -27.53 5.65
N THR A 27 -9.39 -28.11 5.80
CA THR A 27 -9.77 -28.76 7.06
C THR A 27 -8.71 -29.82 7.37
N PRO A 28 -8.09 -29.83 8.55
CA PRO A 28 -7.29 -30.98 8.96
C PRO A 28 -8.23 -32.19 9.15
N PRO A 29 -7.83 -33.40 8.71
CA PRO A 29 -8.65 -34.59 8.84
C PRO A 29 -8.87 -34.96 10.31
N THR A 30 -10.10 -35.33 10.63
CA THR A 30 -10.52 -36.01 11.86
C THR A 30 -9.66 -37.25 12.12
N SER A 31 -9.07 -37.33 13.30
CA SER A 31 -8.48 -38.56 13.87
C SER A 31 -8.43 -38.45 15.40
N PRO A 32 -8.41 -39.59 16.13
CA PRO A 32 -9.52 -40.13 16.89
C PRO A 32 -9.44 -39.77 18.39
N GLU A 33 -10.56 -39.90 19.07
CA GLU A 33 -10.72 -39.67 20.50
C GLU A 33 -9.60 -40.30 21.34
N HIS A 34 -8.88 -39.48 22.10
CA HIS A 34 -8.10 -39.93 23.26
C HIS A 34 -8.51 -39.05 24.43
N GLY A 35 -9.15 -39.68 25.42
CA GLY A 35 -9.59 -39.03 26.64
C GLY A 35 -8.44 -38.55 27.52
N GLY A 36 -8.77 -37.55 28.34
CA GLY A 36 -8.18 -37.35 29.67
C GLY A 36 -6.79 -36.72 29.76
N GLY A 37 -6.70 -35.69 30.61
CA GLY A 37 -5.48 -35.40 31.38
C GLY A 37 -4.53 -34.38 30.76
N GLY A 38 -4.32 -33.27 31.48
CA GLY A 38 -3.47 -32.16 31.05
C GLY A 38 -1.97 -32.44 31.00
N GLY A 39 -1.24 -31.54 30.37
CA GLY A 39 0.22 -31.50 30.39
C GLY A 39 0.79 -30.56 29.31
N CYS A 40 1.60 -29.59 29.73
CA CYS A 40 2.33 -28.67 28.85
C CYS A 40 3.65 -29.30 28.39
N PRO A 41 4.23 -28.92 27.21
CA PRO A 41 5.66 -29.12 26.98
C PRO A 41 6.41 -27.79 26.78
N ALA A 42 7.66 -27.79 27.25
CA ALA A 42 8.62 -26.68 27.25
C ALA A 42 9.65 -26.79 26.12
N ARG A 43 10.16 -25.65 25.62
CA ARG A 43 11.56 -25.45 25.15
C ARG A 43 11.85 -23.94 24.89
N ALA A 44 13.06 -23.49 25.24
CA ALA A 44 13.60 -22.11 25.15
C ALA A 44 14.81 -22.08 24.14
N PRO A 45 15.46 -20.95 23.74
CA PRO A 45 16.07 -19.93 24.63
C PRO A 45 16.04 -18.42 24.21
N SER A 46 16.06 -17.57 25.24
CA SER A 46 16.56 -16.19 25.43
C SER A 46 17.02 -15.26 24.28
N ARG A 47 16.45 -14.04 24.27
CA ARG A 47 17.18 -12.74 24.22
C ARG A 47 16.62 -11.77 25.28
N LYS A 48 17.49 -11.28 26.18
CA LYS A 48 17.24 -10.23 27.20
C LYS A 48 17.11 -8.86 26.48
N LEU A 49 16.40 -7.81 26.92
CA LEU A 49 16.22 -7.14 28.22
C LEU A 49 14.86 -6.40 28.12
N SER A 50 13.90 -6.50 29.06
CA SER A 50 13.87 -5.71 30.29
C SER A 50 12.80 -6.27 31.24
N ARG A 51 13.11 -6.20 32.53
CA ARG A 51 12.33 -6.55 33.72
C ARG A 51 10.95 -5.85 33.62
N ASP A 52 9.83 -6.56 33.60
CA ASP A 52 9.17 -7.05 34.80
C ASP A 52 8.63 -8.48 34.69
N LYS A 53 8.95 -9.27 35.71
CA LYS A 53 8.65 -10.68 35.84
C LYS A 53 7.41 -10.84 36.71
N ALA A 54 6.26 -11.07 36.10
CA ALA A 54 5.07 -11.52 36.84
C ALA A 54 4.18 -12.41 35.97
N GLY A 55 4.65 -13.65 35.79
CA GLY A 55 3.82 -14.84 35.60
C GLY A 55 3.14 -14.98 34.24
N LYS A 56 3.02 -16.21 33.77
CA LYS A 56 1.85 -16.62 33.00
C LYS A 56 0.65 -16.36 33.93
N LYS A 57 0.11 -15.14 33.94
CA LYS A 57 -1.11 -14.84 34.68
C LYS A 57 -2.16 -15.72 34.01
N CYS A 58 -2.56 -16.79 34.69
CA CYS A 58 -3.81 -17.45 34.39
C CYS A 58 -4.86 -16.36 34.59
N VAL A 59 -5.20 -15.65 33.50
CA VAL A 59 -6.19 -14.60 33.57
C VAL A 59 -7.51 -15.34 33.66
N ASP A 60 -8.19 -15.16 34.80
CA ASP A 60 -9.54 -15.66 34.97
C ASP A 60 -10.42 -15.06 33.87
N ARG A 61 -10.85 -15.91 32.94
CA ARG A 61 -11.62 -15.54 31.76
C ARG A 61 -13.03 -15.06 32.12
N LEU A 62 -13.52 -15.39 33.31
CA LEU A 62 -14.86 -15.02 33.77
C LEU A 62 -14.86 -13.73 34.60
N SER A 63 -13.68 -13.30 35.06
CA SER A 63 -13.50 -12.04 35.78
C SER A 63 -14.07 -10.85 35.01
N VAL A 64 -14.77 -9.97 35.74
CA VAL A 64 -15.38 -8.75 35.20
C VAL A 64 -14.32 -7.85 34.56
N GLU A 65 -13.13 -7.75 35.17
CA GLU A 65 -12.02 -6.94 34.63
C GLU A 65 -11.57 -7.46 33.25
N TYR A 66 -11.43 -8.78 33.11
CA TYR A 66 -11.05 -9.41 31.84
C TYR A 66 -12.11 -9.13 30.77
N ARG A 67 -13.39 -9.31 31.08
CA ARG A 67 -14.51 -9.03 30.15
C ARG A 67 -14.49 -7.57 29.68
N GLN A 68 -14.33 -6.61 30.59
CA GLN A 68 -14.23 -5.19 30.22
C GLN A 68 -13.03 -4.89 29.33
N ARG A 69 -11.85 -5.48 29.62
CA ARG A 69 -10.66 -5.29 28.78
C ARG A 69 -10.87 -5.87 27.38
N ARG A 70 -11.49 -7.04 27.28
CA ARG A 70 -11.83 -7.68 25.99
C ARG A 70 -12.84 -6.84 25.21
N GLU A 71 -13.86 -6.30 25.86
CA GLU A 71 -14.85 -5.45 25.18
C GLU A 71 -14.21 -4.19 24.62
N ARG A 72 -13.38 -3.49 25.42
CA ARG A 72 -12.59 -2.35 24.95
C ARG A 72 -11.70 -2.71 23.75
N ASN A 73 -11.03 -3.86 23.80
CA ASN A 73 -10.21 -4.31 22.70
C ASN A 73 -11.03 -4.64 21.45
N ASN A 74 -12.18 -5.30 21.58
CA ASN A 74 -13.08 -5.59 20.47
C ASN A 74 -13.53 -4.29 19.77
N ILE A 75 -13.88 -3.26 20.55
CA ILE A 75 -14.22 -1.93 20.02
C ILE A 75 -13.02 -1.33 19.28
N ALA A 76 -11.82 -1.35 19.87
CA ALA A 76 -10.61 -0.82 19.25
C ALA A 76 -10.27 -1.54 17.93
N VAL A 77 -10.42 -2.86 17.89
CA VAL A 77 -10.20 -3.68 16.69
C VAL A 77 -11.21 -3.31 15.60
N ARG A 78 -12.50 -3.21 15.92
CA ARG A 78 -13.53 -2.76 14.97
C ARG A 78 -13.16 -1.39 14.39
N LYS A 79 -12.87 -0.41 15.26
CA LYS A 79 -12.44 0.94 14.87
C LYS A 79 -11.20 0.95 13.97
N SER A 80 -10.19 0.14 14.31
CA SER A 80 -8.97 0.02 13.51
C SER A 80 -9.24 -0.55 12.11
N ARG A 81 -10.07 -1.61 12.04
CA ARG A 81 -10.48 -2.22 10.77
C ARG A 81 -11.26 -1.25 9.90
N ASP A 82 -12.21 -0.52 10.47
CA ASP A 82 -13.02 0.45 9.71
C ASP A 82 -12.17 1.64 9.24
N LYS A 83 -11.20 2.09 10.05
CA LYS A 83 -10.21 3.09 9.62
C LYS A 83 -9.38 2.60 8.44
N ALA A 84 -8.91 1.35 8.48
CA ALA A 84 -8.15 0.77 7.37
C ALA A 84 -9.00 0.63 6.09
N LYS A 85 -10.24 0.17 6.22
CA LYS A 85 -11.19 0.11 5.09
C LYS A 85 -11.42 1.48 4.48
N ARG A 86 -11.67 2.51 5.31
CA ARG A 86 -11.87 3.88 4.83
C ARG A 86 -10.64 4.40 4.10
N ARG A 87 -9.44 4.21 4.66
CA ARG A 87 -8.19 4.59 4.01
C ARG A 87 -8.02 3.94 2.64
N ASN A 88 -8.39 2.66 2.50
CA ASN A 88 -8.32 1.97 1.21
C ASN A 88 -9.32 2.54 0.19
N LEU A 89 -10.54 2.87 0.62
CA LEU A 89 -11.53 3.52 -0.24
C LEU A 89 -11.09 4.92 -0.66
N GLU A 90 -10.59 5.73 0.28
CA GLU A 90 -10.02 7.06 0.00
C GLU A 90 -8.87 6.98 -1.00
N MET A 91 -8.00 5.97 -0.87
CA MET A 91 -6.91 5.74 -1.82
C MET A 91 -7.44 5.40 -3.22
N GLN A 92 -8.44 4.51 -3.33
CA GLN A 92 -9.07 4.20 -4.62
C GLN A 92 -9.71 5.43 -5.25
N GLN A 93 -10.42 6.24 -4.46
CA GLN A 93 -11.00 7.50 -4.92
C GLN A 93 -9.92 8.46 -5.42
N LYS A 94 -8.81 8.58 -4.69
CA LYS A 94 -7.69 9.45 -5.09
C LYS A 94 -7.05 9.00 -6.40
N LEU A 95 -6.94 7.69 -6.65
CA LEU A 95 -6.46 7.17 -7.93
C LEU A 95 -7.35 7.62 -9.08
N ILE A 96 -8.68 7.52 -8.93
CA ILE A 96 -9.64 7.95 -9.95
C ILE A 96 -9.51 9.45 -10.22
N GLU A 97 -9.45 10.28 -9.16
CA GLU A 97 -9.26 11.72 -9.30
C GLU A 97 -7.97 12.07 -10.04
N LEU A 98 -6.85 11.46 -9.65
CA LEU A 98 -5.55 11.71 -10.28
C LEU A 98 -5.53 11.25 -11.74
N SER A 99 -6.15 10.12 -12.07
CA SER A 99 -6.29 9.65 -13.45
C SER A 99 -7.09 10.65 -14.29
N ALA A 100 -8.23 11.13 -13.79
CA ALA A 100 -9.04 12.12 -14.50
C ALA A 100 -8.30 13.45 -14.70
N ASP A 101 -7.59 13.93 -13.68
CA ASP A 101 -6.78 15.14 -13.78
C ASP A 101 -5.61 14.97 -14.76
N ASN A 102 -4.96 13.81 -14.76
CA ASN A 102 -3.87 13.49 -15.66
C ASN A 102 -4.35 13.51 -17.13
N GLU A 103 -5.49 12.89 -17.43
CA GLU A 103 -6.10 12.95 -18.76
C GLU A 103 -6.44 14.38 -19.20
N ARG A 104 -7.00 15.18 -18.28
CA ARG A 104 -7.31 16.60 -18.54
C ARG A 104 -6.04 17.40 -18.86
N LEU A 105 -4.96 17.16 -18.12
CA LEU A 105 -3.67 17.80 -18.37
C LEU A 105 -3.09 17.38 -19.73
N HIS A 106 -3.14 16.09 -20.08
CA HIS A 106 -2.72 15.63 -21.40
C HIS A 106 -3.49 16.30 -22.54
N LYS A 107 -4.83 16.41 -22.44
CA LYS A 107 -5.66 17.13 -23.42
C LYS A 107 -5.25 18.60 -23.54
N THR A 108 -4.92 19.25 -22.43
CA THR A 108 -4.46 20.65 -22.41
C THR A 108 -3.10 20.79 -23.10
N ILE A 109 -2.15 19.90 -22.78
CA ILE A 109 -0.83 19.87 -23.41
C ILE A 109 -0.96 19.65 -24.92
N GLU A 110 -1.77 18.69 -25.35
CA GLU A 110 -2.01 18.43 -26.76
C GLU A 110 -2.63 19.63 -27.47
N GLN A 111 -3.59 20.30 -26.85
CA GLN A 111 -4.23 21.47 -27.43
C GLN A 111 -3.22 22.61 -27.64
N LEU A 112 -2.47 22.96 -26.59
CA LEU A 112 -1.43 23.99 -26.67
C LEU A 112 -0.34 23.62 -27.69
N SER A 113 0.02 22.33 -27.77
CA SER A 113 0.98 21.83 -28.75
C SER A 113 0.48 22.01 -30.18
N ARG A 114 -0.81 21.74 -30.45
CA ARG A 114 -1.43 21.98 -31.76
C ARG A 114 -1.47 23.47 -32.10
N GLU A 115 -1.85 24.33 -31.16
CA GLU A 115 -1.89 25.78 -31.35
C GLU A 115 -0.49 26.34 -31.66
N LEU A 116 0.53 25.94 -30.91
CA LEU A 116 1.91 26.35 -31.16
C LEU A 116 2.43 25.86 -32.52
N SER A 117 2.12 24.61 -32.90
CA SER A 117 2.48 24.11 -34.23
C SER A 117 1.79 24.92 -35.33
N GLY A 118 0.48 25.17 -35.19
CA GLY A 118 -0.29 25.97 -36.14
C GLY A 118 0.26 27.38 -36.31
N LEU A 119 0.64 28.05 -35.21
CA LEU A 119 1.28 29.36 -35.26
C LEU A 119 2.65 29.30 -35.96
N ARG A 120 3.49 28.30 -35.65
CA ARG A 120 4.79 28.13 -36.32
C ARG A 120 4.62 27.91 -37.82
N ASP A 121 3.64 27.11 -38.22
CA ASP A 121 3.39 26.80 -39.63
C ASP A 121 2.76 27.99 -40.38
N PHE A 122 1.97 28.81 -39.70
CA PHE A 122 1.49 30.09 -40.22
C PHE A 122 2.66 31.05 -40.51
N PHE A 123 3.56 31.26 -39.53
CA PHE A 123 4.71 32.15 -39.71
C PHE A 123 5.69 31.68 -40.80
N LYS A 124 5.86 30.37 -41.01
CA LYS A 124 6.67 29.82 -42.12
C LYS A 124 6.10 30.14 -43.50
N GLN A 125 4.77 30.30 -43.61
CA GLN A 125 4.08 30.55 -44.87
C GLN A 125 3.98 32.04 -45.23
N VAL A 126 4.22 32.94 -44.27
CA VAL A 126 4.19 34.39 -44.50
C VAL A 126 5.53 34.84 -45.13
N PRO A 127 5.55 35.29 -46.41
CA PRO A 127 6.77 35.78 -47.04
C PRO A 127 7.22 37.07 -46.35
N GLY A 128 8.46 37.12 -45.86
CA GLY A 128 9.03 38.29 -45.19
C GLY A 128 9.06 38.23 -43.66
N ALA A 129 8.52 37.17 -43.04
CA ALA A 129 8.73 36.89 -41.61
C ALA A 129 10.15 36.33 -41.38
N SER A 130 11.17 37.18 -41.59
CA SER A 130 12.52 36.93 -41.09
C SER A 130 12.44 37.02 -39.57
N PHE A 131 12.33 35.87 -38.91
CA PHE A 131 12.67 35.78 -37.50
C PHE A 131 14.13 36.24 -37.37
N PRO A 132 14.46 37.34 -36.66
CA PRO A 132 15.83 37.49 -36.24
C PRO A 132 16.11 36.27 -35.36
N ALA A 133 16.99 35.39 -35.84
CA ALA A 133 17.60 34.36 -35.05
C ALA A 133 18.42 35.06 -33.95
N SER A 134 17.72 35.56 -32.93
CA SER A 134 18.35 36.22 -31.80
C SER A 134 18.77 35.17 -30.81
N ALA A 135 20.04 34.84 -30.95
CA ALA A 135 20.98 34.52 -29.90
C ALA A 135 20.68 33.25 -29.10
N ALA A 136 21.52 32.25 -29.37
CA ALA A 136 22.07 31.39 -28.34
C ALA A 136 22.30 32.17 -27.03
N THR A 137 21.53 31.83 -26.00
CA THR A 137 22.01 31.98 -24.63
C THR A 137 22.36 30.59 -24.12
N GLU A 138 23.59 30.23 -24.49
CA GLU A 138 24.48 29.36 -23.75
C GLU A 138 24.65 29.86 -22.30
N SER A 139 24.84 28.92 -21.37
CA SER A 139 25.44 29.06 -20.03
C SER A 139 24.55 29.22 -18.77
N ARG A 140 24.61 28.12 -17.99
CA ARG A 140 24.64 27.96 -16.52
C ARG A 140 23.37 27.60 -15.76
#